data_AF-A0A3D8HK00-F1
#
_entry.id   AF-A0A3D8HK00-F1
#
_cell.length_a   1.000
_cell.length_b   1.000
_cell.length_c   1.000
_cell.angle_alpha   90.00
_cell.angle_beta   90.00
_cell.angle_gamma   90.00
#
_symmetry.space_group_name_H-M   'P 1'
#
loop_
_entity.id
_entity.type
_entity.pdbx_description
1 polymer ?
#
loop_
_entity_poly.entity_id
_entity_poly.type
_entity_poly.pdbx_seq_one_letter_code
_entity_poly.pdbx_strand_id
1 'polypeptide(L)'
;MIKIEVLAENKYKKAYDLRSDALKTLKTIRKPITNKHDGRVAIVNKAGRLKMTSDEAVRESVKHGFTPAEHIEVVKHIQQLYEDAHLREIQPDLKHGHTSVQIPRYEIMFDLNGLQVQALITLKETLKGIYKGNRIYSIELESIARLKPTEP
;
A
#
# COMPACT_ATOMS: atom_id res chain seq x y z
N MET A 1 -2.87 -10.87 -18.39
CA MET A 1 -2.61 -10.13 -17.14
C MET A 1 -1.21 -9.57 -17.21
N ILE A 2 -1.02 -8.28 -16.94
CA ILE A 2 0.32 -7.70 -16.84
C ILE A 2 0.88 -8.13 -15.48
N LYS A 3 2.03 -8.80 -15.49
CA LYS A 3 2.76 -9.16 -14.29
C LYS A 3 3.47 -7.91 -13.79
N ILE A 4 3.16 -7.45 -12.57
CA ILE A 4 3.88 -6.33 -11.94
C ILE A 4 5.18 -6.90 -11.36
N GLU A 5 6.32 -6.37 -11.80
CA GLU A 5 7.64 -6.77 -11.33
C GLU A 5 8.32 -5.56 -10.68
N VAL A 6 8.71 -5.71 -9.42
CA VAL A 6 9.39 -4.69 -8.63
C VAL A 6 10.79 -5.18 -8.30
N LEU A 7 11.80 -4.35 -8.59
CA LEU A 7 13.20 -4.64 -8.31
C LEU A 7 13.72 -3.64 -7.27
N ALA A 8 14.03 -4.12 -6.08
CA ALA A 8 14.62 -3.30 -5.03
C ALA A 8 16.15 -3.42 -5.08
N GLU A 9 16.80 -2.39 -5.61
CA GLU A 9 18.26 -2.31 -5.65
C GLU A 9 18.85 -2.10 -4.25
N ASN A 10 19.99 -2.75 -3.99
CA ASN A 10 20.80 -2.61 -2.78
C ASN A 10 20.00 -2.78 -1.47
N LYS A 11 19.69 -4.04 -1.16
CA LYS A 11 18.95 -4.49 0.03
C LYS A 11 19.51 -4.02 1.38
N TYR A 12 20.75 -3.49 1.41
CA TYR A 12 21.44 -3.06 2.62
C TYR A 12 21.21 -1.58 2.97
N LYS A 13 20.60 -0.79 2.07
CA LYS A 13 20.28 0.61 2.37
C LYS A 13 19.23 0.72 3.48
N LYS A 14 19.43 1.69 4.39
CA LYS A 14 18.46 1.96 5.45
C LYS A 14 17.28 2.74 4.88
N ALA A 15 16.09 2.55 5.48
CA ALA A 15 14.90 3.30 5.06
C ALA A 15 15.08 4.82 5.14
N TYR A 16 15.86 5.31 6.11
CA TYR A 16 16.17 6.74 6.24
C TYR A 16 16.76 7.31 4.95
N ASP A 17 17.70 6.61 4.33
CA ASP A 17 18.40 7.05 3.12
C ASP A 17 17.48 7.06 1.89
N LEU A 18 16.50 6.14 1.86
CA LEU A 18 15.59 5.93 0.74
C LEU A 18 14.30 6.78 0.84
N ARG A 19 13.94 7.21 2.05
CA ARG A 19 12.66 7.89 2.33
C ARG A 19 12.48 9.18 1.53
N SER A 20 13.54 10.00 1.43
CA SER A 20 13.47 11.28 0.70
C SER A 20 13.11 11.07 -0.77
N ASP A 21 13.72 10.07 -1.40
CA ASP A 21 13.48 9.71 -2.80
C ASP A 21 12.06 9.15 -3.01
N ALA A 22 11.62 8.24 -2.15
CA ALA A 22 10.25 7.72 -2.21
C ALA A 22 9.20 8.83 -2.02
N LEU A 23 9.43 9.77 -1.10
CA LEU A 23 8.54 10.91 -0.92
C LEU A 23 8.52 11.84 -2.14
N LYS A 24 9.64 12.01 -2.85
CA LYS A 24 9.67 12.76 -4.12
C LYS A 24 8.85 12.04 -5.18
N THR A 25 9.04 10.73 -5.34
CA THR A 25 8.28 9.90 -6.27
C THR A 25 6.78 9.98 -5.99
N LEU A 26 6.36 9.75 -4.76
CA LEU A 26 4.93 9.82 -4.40
C LEU A 26 4.32 11.22 -4.58
N LYS A 27 5.11 12.31 -4.57
CA LYS A 27 4.62 13.67 -4.83
C LYS A 27 4.32 13.91 -6.32
N THR A 28 4.83 13.09 -7.23
CA THR A 28 4.54 13.21 -8.67
C THR A 28 3.15 12.67 -9.01
N ILE A 29 2.58 11.82 -8.16
CA ILE A 29 1.21 11.31 -8.25
C ILE A 29 0.23 12.45 -7.93
N ARG A 30 -0.12 13.23 -8.95
CA ARG A 30 -1.02 14.39 -8.84
C ARG A 30 -2.47 14.10 -9.19
N LYS A 31 -2.70 13.08 -10.02
CA LYS A 31 -4.03 12.71 -10.48
C LYS A 31 -4.66 11.67 -9.55
N PRO A 32 -5.99 11.67 -9.40
CA PRO A 32 -6.69 10.54 -8.80
C PRO A 32 -6.40 9.25 -9.57
N ILE A 33 -6.27 8.16 -8.84
CA ILE A 33 -5.99 6.83 -9.36
C ILE A 33 -7.33 6.08 -9.37
N THR A 34 -7.67 5.47 -10.50
CA THR A 34 -8.89 4.67 -10.64
C THR A 34 -8.50 3.19 -10.61
N ASN A 35 -9.06 2.44 -9.67
CA ASN A 35 -8.92 0.99 -9.66
C ASN A 35 -9.66 0.38 -10.85
N LYS A 36 -8.99 -0.50 -11.61
CA LYS A 36 -9.52 -1.08 -12.85
C LYS A 36 -10.60 -2.15 -12.61
N HIS A 37 -10.66 -2.73 -11.42
CA HIS A 37 -11.54 -3.86 -11.10
C HIS A 37 -12.89 -3.43 -10.54
N ASP A 38 -12.96 -2.33 -9.78
CA ASP A 38 -14.21 -1.84 -9.19
C ASP A 38 -14.53 -0.37 -9.50
N GLY A 39 -13.65 0.33 -10.22
CA GLY A 39 -13.82 1.74 -10.58
C GLY A 39 -13.64 2.73 -9.42
N ARG A 40 -13.23 2.28 -8.23
CA ARG A 40 -13.03 3.17 -7.08
C ARG A 40 -11.88 4.14 -7.36
N VAL A 41 -12.15 5.41 -7.14
CA VAL A 41 -11.17 6.50 -7.32
C VAL A 41 -10.57 6.90 -5.98
N ALA A 42 -9.24 6.89 -5.87
CA ALA A 42 -8.51 7.28 -4.67
C ALA A 42 -7.35 8.24 -4.97
N ILE A 43 -6.93 8.99 -3.95
CA ILE A 43 -5.78 9.91 -4.02
C ILE A 43 -4.67 9.53 -3.05
N VAL A 44 -3.43 9.89 -3.40
CA VAL A 44 -2.26 9.79 -2.51
C VAL A 44 -1.96 11.17 -1.91
N ASN A 45 -2.48 11.44 -0.72
CA ASN A 45 -2.26 12.71 -0.03
C ASN A 45 -0.99 12.70 0.85
N LYS A 46 -0.62 13.87 1.42
CA LYS A 46 0.56 14.00 2.30
C LYS A 46 0.55 12.99 3.46
N ALA A 47 -0.60 12.79 4.10
CA ALA A 47 -0.72 11.87 5.22
C ALA A 47 -0.47 10.41 4.80
N GLY A 48 -1.04 9.97 3.68
CA GLY A 48 -0.79 8.63 3.11
C GLY A 48 0.67 8.41 2.77
N ARG A 49 1.33 9.38 2.11
CA ARG A 49 2.77 9.30 1.82
C ARG A 49 3.62 9.12 3.07
N LEU A 50 3.36 9.93 4.11
CA LEU A 50 4.09 9.84 5.37
C LEU A 50 3.81 8.52 6.10
N LYS A 51 2.57 8.02 6.04
CA LYS A 51 2.21 6.74 6.68
C LYS A 51 2.89 5.56 6.00
N MET A 52 2.84 5.47 4.67
CA MET A 52 3.47 4.39 3.90
C MET A 52 5.00 4.37 4.04
N THR A 53 5.64 5.53 4.17
CA THR A 53 7.11 5.64 4.31
C THR A 53 7.60 5.68 5.78
N SER A 54 6.71 5.56 6.76
CA SER A 54 7.03 5.67 8.18
C SER A 54 7.93 4.54 8.69
N ASP A 55 8.68 4.79 9.76
CA ASP A 55 9.49 3.74 10.41
C ASP A 55 8.62 2.57 10.90
N GLU A 56 7.38 2.85 11.31
CA GLU A 56 6.38 1.84 11.67
C GLU A 56 6.09 0.88 10.50
N ALA A 57 5.77 1.43 9.33
CA ALA A 57 5.44 0.63 8.14
C ALA A 57 6.64 -0.20 7.67
N VAL A 58 7.84 0.41 7.68
CA VAL A 58 9.08 -0.30 7.35
C VAL A 58 9.33 -1.45 8.33
N ARG A 59 9.19 -1.21 9.64
CA ARG A 59 9.40 -2.21 10.67
C ARG A 59 8.41 -3.38 10.51
N GLU A 60 7.16 -3.11 10.15
CA GLU A 60 6.17 -4.16 9.92
C GLU A 60 6.58 -5.06 8.75
N SER A 61 6.98 -4.49 7.63
CA SER A 61 7.51 -5.26 6.50
C SER A 61 8.76 -6.06 6.88
N VAL A 62 9.63 -5.53 7.75
CA VAL A 62 10.78 -6.28 8.29
C VAL A 62 10.36 -7.49 9.12
N LYS A 63 9.31 -7.37 9.95
CA LYS A 63 8.75 -8.54 10.67
C LYS A 63 8.24 -9.61 9.72
N HIS A 64 7.73 -9.21 8.55
CA HIS A 64 7.25 -10.12 7.52
C HIS A 64 8.37 -10.68 6.62
N GLY A 65 9.63 -10.34 6.93
CA GLY A 65 10.82 -10.88 6.26
C GLY A 65 11.28 -10.09 5.04
N PHE A 66 10.76 -8.87 4.84
CA PHE A 66 11.23 -7.97 3.80
C PHE A 66 12.31 -7.02 4.32
N THR A 67 13.14 -6.51 3.42
CA THR A 67 14.12 -5.48 3.76
C THR A 67 13.50 -4.09 3.75
N PRO A 68 14.10 -3.12 4.45
CA PRO A 68 13.68 -1.72 4.34
C PRO A 68 13.69 -1.18 2.91
N ALA A 69 14.66 -1.61 2.09
CA ALA A 69 14.75 -1.23 0.69
C ALA A 69 13.58 -1.79 -0.14
N GLU A 70 13.24 -3.06 0.06
CA GLU A 70 12.08 -3.70 -0.56
C GLU A 70 10.78 -2.97 -0.24
N HIS A 71 10.54 -2.66 1.05
CA HIS A 71 9.35 -1.90 1.44
C HIS A 71 9.26 -0.56 0.73
N ILE A 72 10.35 0.22 0.77
CA ILE A 72 10.37 1.57 0.21
C ILE A 72 10.19 1.53 -1.31
N GLU A 73 10.76 0.54 -1.99
CA GLU A 73 10.60 0.41 -3.44
C GLU A 73 9.17 0.03 -3.83
N VAL A 74 8.52 -0.87 -3.09
CA VAL A 74 7.11 -1.20 -3.30
C VAL A 74 6.21 0.02 -3.10
N VAL A 75 6.49 0.85 -2.10
CA VAL A 75 5.76 2.11 -1.87
C VAL A 75 5.82 3.04 -3.09
N LYS A 76 6.93 3.11 -3.81
CA LYS A 76 7.03 3.94 -5.03
C LYS A 76 6.10 3.48 -6.14
N HIS A 77 5.74 2.19 -6.16
CA HIS A 77 4.86 1.56 -7.13
C HIS A 77 3.37 1.59 -6.73
N ILE A 78 3.02 2.30 -5.65
CA ILE A 78 1.65 2.32 -5.10
C ILE A 78 0.57 2.67 -6.12
N GLN A 79 0.88 3.52 -7.11
CA GLN A 79 -0.08 3.86 -8.16
C GLN A 79 -0.48 2.62 -8.96
N GLN A 80 0.50 1.95 -9.57
CA GLN A 80 0.27 0.75 -10.37
C GLN A 80 -0.33 -0.37 -9.52
N LEU A 81 0.16 -0.55 -8.30
CA LEU A 81 -0.36 -1.57 -7.39
C LEU A 81 -1.83 -1.33 -7.04
N TYR A 82 -2.24 -0.10 -6.78
CA TYR A 82 -3.65 0.19 -6.51
C TYR A 82 -4.53 0.11 -7.76
N GLU A 83 -4.03 0.47 -8.95
CA GLU A 83 -4.78 0.36 -10.20
C GLU A 83 -5.23 -1.09 -10.49
N ASP A 84 -4.39 -2.08 -10.18
CA ASP A 84 -4.63 -3.50 -10.48
C ASP A 84 -4.98 -4.35 -9.24
N ALA A 85 -5.23 -3.74 -8.08
CA ALA A 85 -5.59 -4.49 -6.86
C ALA A 85 -7.07 -4.90 -6.85
N HIS A 86 -7.40 -5.96 -6.11
CA HIS A 86 -8.77 -6.43 -5.92
C HIS A 86 -9.29 -6.01 -4.55
N LEU A 87 -10.55 -5.59 -4.48
CA LEU A 87 -11.19 -5.29 -3.20
C LEU A 87 -11.36 -6.60 -2.42
N ARG A 88 -10.77 -6.65 -1.21
CA ARG A 88 -10.88 -7.80 -0.30
C ARG A 88 -12.07 -7.63 0.65
N GLU A 89 -12.15 -6.49 1.30
CA GLU A 89 -13.20 -6.19 2.30
C GLU A 89 -13.35 -4.69 2.53
N ILE A 90 -14.46 -4.29 3.17
CA ILE A 90 -14.68 -2.94 3.68
C ILE A 90 -15.04 -3.05 5.16
N GLN A 91 -14.26 -2.39 6.02
CA GLN A 91 -14.49 -2.37 7.46
C GLN A 91 -14.94 -0.98 7.94
N PRO A 92 -15.73 -0.89 9.02
CA PRO A 92 -15.97 0.40 9.69
C PRO A 92 -14.70 0.92 10.37
N ASP A 93 -14.65 2.22 10.70
CA ASP A 93 -13.57 2.78 11.52
C ASP A 93 -13.70 2.34 12.99
N LEU A 94 -13.22 1.13 13.29
CA LEU A 94 -13.26 0.56 14.63
C LEU A 94 -12.36 1.30 15.64
N LYS A 95 -11.32 2.01 15.16
CA LYS A 95 -10.34 2.66 16.03
C LYS A 95 -10.88 3.96 16.63
N HIS A 96 -11.61 4.74 15.84
CA HIS A 96 -12.14 6.03 16.28
C HIS A 96 -13.67 6.05 16.37
N GLY A 97 -14.36 4.99 15.92
CA GLY A 97 -15.82 4.90 15.94
C GLY A 97 -16.51 5.88 14.99
N HIS A 98 -15.79 6.43 14.01
CA HIS A 98 -16.35 7.40 13.09
C HIS A 98 -17.27 6.73 12.07
N THR A 99 -18.59 6.88 12.26
CA THR A 99 -19.62 6.34 11.33
C THR A 99 -19.57 6.94 9.92
N SER A 100 -18.82 8.03 9.74
CA SER A 100 -18.61 8.67 8.43
C SER A 100 -17.34 8.20 7.70
N VAL A 101 -16.63 7.22 8.27
CA VAL A 101 -15.40 6.67 7.71
C VAL A 101 -15.53 5.17 7.51
N GLN A 102 -15.13 4.72 6.33
CA GLN A 102 -14.96 3.31 5.99
C GLN A 102 -13.49 3.03 5.66
N ILE A 103 -13.09 1.78 5.85
CA ILE A 103 -11.73 1.27 5.65
C ILE A 103 -11.78 0.16 4.60
N PRO A 104 -11.82 0.50 3.30
CA PRO A 104 -11.64 -0.48 2.23
C PRO A 104 -10.23 -1.05 2.25
N ARG A 105 -10.11 -2.36 2.11
CA ARG A 105 -8.84 -3.07 1.97
C ARG A 105 -8.77 -3.77 0.63
N TYR A 106 -7.66 -3.56 -0.05
CA TYR A 106 -7.37 -4.13 -1.36
C TYR A 106 -6.16 -5.05 -1.26
N GLU A 107 -6.15 -6.12 -2.03
CA GLU A 107 -5.04 -7.04 -2.13
C GLU A 107 -4.53 -7.14 -3.56
N ILE A 108 -3.22 -7.32 -3.69
CA ILE A 108 -2.59 -7.57 -4.99
C ILE A 108 -1.40 -8.51 -4.81
N MET A 109 -1.25 -9.44 -5.76
CA MET A 109 -0.06 -10.27 -5.89
C MET A 109 0.85 -9.72 -6.99
N PHE A 110 2.15 -9.71 -6.74
CA PHE A 110 3.17 -9.22 -7.68
C PHE A 110 4.53 -9.90 -7.40
N ASP A 111 5.49 -9.70 -8.29
CA ASP A 111 6.84 -10.19 -8.11
C ASP A 111 7.73 -9.10 -7.53
N LEU A 112 8.48 -9.45 -6.48
CA LEU A 112 9.46 -8.60 -5.83
C LEU A 112 10.79 -9.34 -5.78
N ASN A 113 11.78 -8.86 -6.54
CA ASN A 113 13.09 -9.53 -6.65
C ASN A 113 13.00 -11.02 -7.02
N GLY A 114 12.05 -11.37 -7.91
CA GLY A 114 11.81 -12.76 -8.34
C GLY A 114 11.06 -13.64 -7.34
N LEU A 115 10.55 -13.07 -6.25
CA LEU A 115 9.70 -13.77 -5.27
C LEU A 115 8.26 -13.26 -5.38
N GLN A 116 7.31 -14.18 -5.28
CA GLN A 116 5.89 -13.82 -5.26
C GLN A 116 5.49 -13.24 -3.89
N VAL A 117 4.88 -12.06 -3.92
CA VAL A 117 4.52 -11.27 -2.73
C VAL A 117 3.08 -10.82 -2.84
N GLN A 118 2.41 -10.72 -1.70
CA GLN A 118 1.11 -10.08 -1.57
C GLN A 118 1.29 -8.71 -0.88
N ALA A 119 0.58 -7.68 -1.38
CA ALA A 119 0.43 -6.42 -0.67
C ALA A 119 -1.03 -6.19 -0.30
N LEU A 120 -1.25 -5.72 0.93
CA LEU A 120 -2.53 -5.22 1.43
C LEU A 120 -2.49 -3.69 1.41
N ILE A 121 -3.35 -3.08 0.59
CA ILE A 121 -3.48 -1.62 0.45
C ILE A 121 -4.73 -1.18 1.22
N THR A 122 -4.55 -0.30 2.20
CA THR A 122 -5.67 0.22 2.99
C THR A 122 -6.04 1.63 2.54
N LEU A 123 -7.33 1.85 2.33
CA LEU A 123 -7.90 3.17 2.06
C LEU A 123 -8.57 3.72 3.32
N LYS A 124 -8.63 5.04 3.40
CA LYS A 124 -9.59 5.76 4.25
C LYS A 124 -10.61 6.43 3.37
N GLU A 125 -11.85 5.94 3.43
CA GLU A 125 -12.98 6.51 2.73
C GLU A 125 -13.76 7.42 3.67
N THR A 126 -13.89 8.69 3.32
CA THR A 126 -14.78 9.62 4.02
C THR A 126 -16.07 9.77 3.22
N LEU A 127 -17.22 9.45 3.84
CA LEU A 127 -18.50 9.35 3.13
C LEU A 127 -19.16 10.71 2.88
N LYS A 128 -18.92 11.71 3.73
CA LYS A 128 -19.61 13.02 3.70
C LYS A 128 -18.69 14.19 4.07
N GLY A 129 -19.14 15.40 3.75
CA GLY A 129 -18.46 16.66 4.07
C GLY A 129 -17.34 17.03 3.09
N ILE A 130 -16.61 18.10 3.40
CA ILE A 130 -15.57 18.68 2.53
C ILE A 130 -14.38 17.73 2.29
N TYR A 131 -14.20 16.73 3.15
CA TYR A 131 -13.15 15.72 3.04
C TYR A 131 -13.63 14.44 2.36
N LYS A 132 -14.84 14.42 1.77
CA LYS A 132 -15.39 13.24 1.07
C LYS A 132 -14.40 12.66 0.05
N GLY A 133 -14.35 11.33 -0.02
CA GLY A 133 -13.55 10.58 -0.99
C GLY A 133 -12.53 9.63 -0.36
N ASN A 134 -11.84 8.89 -1.23
CA ASN A 134 -10.90 7.84 -0.84
C ASN A 134 -9.45 8.32 -0.80
N ARG A 135 -8.71 7.92 0.23
CA ARG A 135 -7.27 8.19 0.36
C ARG A 135 -6.53 6.90 0.57
N ILE A 136 -5.54 6.61 -0.27
CA ILE A 136 -4.60 5.51 -0.02
C ILE A 136 -3.80 5.87 1.23
N TYR A 137 -3.86 5.00 2.24
CA TYR A 137 -3.39 5.29 3.59
C TYR A 137 -2.16 4.48 3.99
N SER A 138 -2.18 3.17 3.80
CA SER A 138 -1.05 2.28 4.10
C SER A 138 -0.91 1.17 3.05
N ILE A 139 0.28 0.59 3.01
CA ILE A 139 0.58 -0.64 2.30
C ILE A 139 1.36 -1.55 3.25
N GLU A 140 0.99 -2.81 3.31
CA GLU A 140 1.60 -3.86 4.13
C GLU A 140 1.99 -5.01 3.22
N LEU A 141 3.20 -5.56 3.40
CA LEU A 141 3.71 -6.65 2.58
C LEU A 141 3.64 -7.97 3.32
N GLU A 142 3.18 -9.02 2.64
CA GLU A 142 3.15 -10.39 3.15
C GLU A 142 3.79 -11.34 2.15
N SER A 143 4.66 -12.23 2.62
CA SER A 143 5.26 -13.26 1.77
C SER A 143 4.27 -14.41 1.60
N ILE A 144 4.01 -14.80 0.34
CA ILE A 144 3.10 -15.91 0.03
C ILE A 144 3.62 -17.24 0.60
N ALA A 145 4.94 -17.44 0.65
CA ALA A 145 5.54 -18.61 1.30
C ALA A 145 5.23 -18.69 2.81
N ARG A 146 4.79 -17.60 3.43
CA ARG A 146 4.35 -17.53 4.82
C ARG A 146 2.83 -17.49 4.97
N LEU A 147 2.07 -17.32 3.88
CA LEU A 147 0.63 -17.55 3.83
C LEU A 147 0.41 -19.08 3.88
N LYS A 148 0.57 -19.68 5.07
CA LYS A 148 0.02 -21.02 5.29
C LYS A 148 -1.48 -20.95 4.93
N PRO A 149 -2.07 -22.02 4.36
CA PRO A 149 -3.52 -22.15 4.37
C PRO A 149 -3.95 -22.00 5.83
N THR A 150 -4.81 -21.04 6.13
CA THR A 150 -5.61 -21.12 7.35
C THR A 150 -6.29 -22.49 7.31
N GLU A 151 -5.94 -23.38 8.24
CA GLU A 151 -6.62 -24.66 8.38
C GLU A 151 -8.13 -24.42 8.47
N PRO A 152 -8.94 -25.26 7.79
CA PRO A 152 -10.39 -25.12 7.74
C PRO A 152 -11.06 -25.25 9.12
#